data_AF-A0A162TGE6-F1
#
_entry.id   AF-A0A162TGE6-F1
#
_cell.length_a   1.000
_cell.length_b   1.000
_cell.length_c   1.000
_cell.angle_alpha   90.00
_cell.angle_beta   90.00
_cell.angle_gamma   90.00
#
_symmetry.space_group_name_H-M   'P 1'
#
loop_
_entity.id
_entity.type
_entity.pdbx_description
1 polymer ?
#
loop_
_entity_poly.entity_id
_entity_poly.type
_entity_poly.pdbx_seq_one_letter_code
_entity_poly.pdbx_strand_id
1 'polypeptide(L)'
;MTLLCSSTWYKAQDLLKIVIRVRKTLYEHRLGPQGISQLKAIYVELGKTQTGCPLSATARFPANLCYVCEANGEWPSLMQQLRLAVCRLTVDQPTTACVDVAFSFRDPEQSLWEATSNVMNAIGNMRDVFVRETVESEMIWRKDKKG
;
A
#
# COMPACT_ATOMS: atom_id res chain seq x y z
N MET A 1 -16.04 8.78 -8.42
CA MET A 1 -14.88 8.73 -9.35
C MET A 1 -13.83 9.79 -9.01
N THR A 2 -14.22 11.05 -8.78
CA THR A 2 -13.30 12.18 -8.52
C THR A 2 -12.38 11.95 -7.32
N LEU A 3 -12.90 11.41 -6.21
CA LEU A 3 -12.11 11.11 -5.00
C LEU A 3 -11.02 10.05 -5.24
N LEU A 4 -11.32 9.03 -6.05
CA LEU A 4 -10.36 7.95 -6.33
C LEU A 4 -9.22 8.45 -7.21
N CYS A 5 -9.50 9.30 -8.20
CA CYS A 5 -8.45 9.82 -9.07
C CYS A 5 -7.60 10.94 -8.48
N SER A 6 -8.05 11.59 -7.41
CA SER A 6 -7.19 12.49 -6.61
C SER A 6 -6.35 11.75 -5.55
N SER A 7 -6.49 10.42 -5.46
CA SER A 7 -5.81 9.60 -4.45
C SER A 7 -4.59 8.89 -5.00
N THR A 8 -3.76 8.37 -4.10
CA THR A 8 -2.57 7.59 -4.44
C THR A 8 -2.95 6.18 -4.92
N TRP A 9 -2.35 5.75 -6.02
CA TRP A 9 -2.52 4.41 -6.58
C TRP A 9 -1.21 3.64 -6.56
N TYR A 10 -1.32 2.31 -6.52
CA TYR A 10 -0.18 1.41 -6.69
C TYR A 10 -0.55 0.26 -7.60
N LYS A 11 0.42 -0.21 -8.38
CA LYS A 11 0.34 -1.55 -8.95
C LYS A 11 0.50 -2.55 -7.81
N ALA A 12 -0.48 -3.45 -7.64
CA ALA A 12 -0.47 -4.41 -6.54
C ALA A 12 0.79 -5.29 -6.55
N GLN A 13 1.28 -5.66 -7.74
CA GLN A 13 2.51 -6.44 -7.89
C GLN A 13 3.77 -5.71 -7.36
N ASP A 14 3.88 -4.41 -7.60
CA ASP A 14 5.04 -3.64 -7.16
C ASP A 14 4.97 -3.41 -5.64
N LEU A 15 3.77 -3.14 -5.12
CA LEU A 15 3.53 -3.09 -3.68
C LEU A 15 3.88 -4.43 -3.00
N LEU A 16 3.48 -5.56 -3.59
CA LEU A 16 3.80 -6.89 -3.05
C LEU A 16 5.31 -7.15 -3.01
N LYS A 17 6.06 -6.77 -4.06
CA LYS A 17 7.53 -6.87 -4.09
C LYS A 17 8.18 -6.08 -2.95
N ILE A 18 7.68 -4.87 -2.69
CA ILE A 18 8.16 -4.04 -1.58
C ILE A 18 7.93 -4.74 -0.25
N VAL A 19 6.70 -5.21 -0.01
CA VAL A 19 6.31 -5.83 1.25
C VAL A 19 7.06 -7.15 1.51
N ILE A 20 7.32 -7.94 0.47
CA ILE A 20 8.18 -9.14 0.55
C ILE A 20 9.61 -8.77 0.93
N ARG A 21 10.17 -7.70 0.35
CA ARG A 21 11.52 -7.24 0.69
C ARG A 21 11.60 -6.75 2.13
N VAL A 22 10.60 -6.05 2.64
CA VAL A 22 10.51 -5.67 4.06
C VAL A 22 10.60 -6.91 4.96
N ARG A 23 9.81 -7.95 4.66
CA ARG A 23 9.85 -9.20 5.44
C ARG A 23 11.19 -9.91 5.36
N LYS A 24 11.80 -9.95 4.18
CA LYS A 24 13.12 -10.53 3.98
C LYS A 24 14.17 -9.81 4.84
N THR A 25 14.17 -8.48 4.84
CA THR A 25 15.07 -7.68 5.68
C THR A 25 14.85 -7.95 7.18
N LEU A 26 13.59 -8.04 7.63
CA LEU A 26 13.27 -8.38 9.02
C LEU A 26 13.85 -9.74 9.43
N TYR A 27 13.73 -10.76 8.57
CA TYR A 27 14.27 -12.10 8.87
C TYR A 27 15.80 -12.16 8.82
N GLU A 28 16.41 -11.61 7.78
CA GLU A 28 17.85 -11.81 7.51
C GLU A 28 18.74 -10.96 8.42
N HIS A 29 18.32 -9.73 8.73
CA HIS A 29 19.17 -8.76 9.42
C HIS A 29 18.70 -8.41 10.83
N ARG A 30 17.46 -8.79 11.20
CA ARG A 30 16.75 -8.28 12.40
C ARG A 30 16.81 -6.75 12.47
N LEU A 31 16.42 -6.12 13.58
CA LEU A 31 16.60 -4.68 13.79
C LEU A 31 18.04 -4.26 14.13
N GLY A 32 19.04 -4.89 13.51
CA GLY A 32 20.41 -4.38 13.54
C GLY A 32 20.57 -3.11 12.69
N PRO A 33 21.70 -2.39 12.82
CA PRO A 33 21.96 -1.16 12.04
C PRO A 33 21.80 -1.35 10.52
N GLN A 34 22.23 -2.51 10.00
CA GLN A 34 22.09 -2.86 8.59
C GLN A 34 20.62 -3.07 8.18
N GLY A 35 19.82 -3.73 9.02
CA GLY A 35 18.39 -3.93 8.79
C GLY A 35 17.64 -2.61 8.75
N ILE A 36 17.90 -1.72 9.72
CA ILE A 36 17.29 -0.38 9.76
C ILE A 36 17.64 0.45 8.51
N SER A 37 18.91 0.41 8.07
CA SER A 37 19.34 1.11 6.85
C SER A 37 18.62 0.59 5.60
N GLN A 38 18.45 -0.73 5.48
CA GLN A 38 17.68 -1.32 4.38
C GLN A 38 16.20 -0.95 4.45
N LEU A 39 15.59 -0.97 5.64
CA LEU A 39 14.20 -0.55 5.83
C LEU A 39 13.99 0.93 5.45
N LYS A 40 14.94 1.81 5.81
CA LYS A 40 14.97 3.22 5.34
C LYS A 40 14.94 3.30 3.81
N ALA A 41 15.80 2.53 3.14
CA ALA A 41 15.86 2.51 1.67
C ALA A 41 14.57 1.97 1.03
N ILE A 42 14.00 0.90 1.58
CA ILE A 42 12.75 0.30 1.11
C ILE A 42 11.57 1.28 1.30
N TYR A 43 11.54 2.05 2.39
CA TYR A 43 10.52 3.07 2.61
C TYR A 43 10.53 4.17 1.54
N VAL A 44 11.73 4.65 1.20
CA VAL A 44 11.90 5.63 0.13
C VAL A 44 11.43 5.04 -1.21
N GLU A 45 11.69 3.76 -1.45
CA GLU A 45 11.24 3.06 -2.65
C GLU A 45 9.70 2.92 -2.70
N LEU A 46 9.04 2.64 -1.58
CA LEU A 46 7.58 2.60 -1.49
C LEU A 46 6.96 3.91 -1.98
N GLY A 47 7.53 5.07 -1.60
CA GLY A 47 7.09 6.37 -2.11
C GLY A 47 7.21 6.52 -3.63
N LYS A 48 8.19 5.85 -4.26
CA LYS A 48 8.38 5.86 -5.72
C LYS A 48 7.45 4.89 -6.47
N THR A 49 6.87 3.91 -5.78
CA THR A 49 5.89 2.99 -6.39
C THR A 49 4.51 3.60 -6.59
N GLN A 50 4.29 4.81 -6.05
CA GLN A 50 3.06 5.58 -6.24
C GLN A 50 2.88 5.90 -7.73
N THR A 51 1.70 5.60 -8.25
CA THR A 51 1.30 5.90 -9.63
C THR A 51 0.11 6.85 -9.65
N GLY A 52 -0.10 7.50 -10.80
CA GLY A 52 -1.33 8.25 -11.06
C GLY A 52 -2.55 7.33 -11.21
N CYS A 53 -3.75 7.95 -11.22
CA CYS A 53 -5.01 7.24 -11.41
C CYS A 53 -5.02 6.45 -12.73
N PRO A 54 -5.20 5.12 -12.70
CA PRO A 54 -5.36 4.32 -13.92
C PRO A 54 -6.77 4.44 -14.53
N LEU A 55 -7.73 5.04 -13.82
CA LEU A 55 -9.05 5.33 -14.37
C LEU A 55 -8.94 6.55 -15.29
N SER A 56 -9.29 6.36 -16.56
CA SER A 56 -9.29 7.41 -17.57
C SER A 56 -10.57 7.37 -18.38
N ALA A 57 -11.09 8.54 -18.75
CA ALA A 57 -12.19 8.65 -19.69
C ALA A 57 -11.76 8.34 -21.14
N THR A 58 -10.47 8.52 -21.45
CA THR A 58 -9.92 8.42 -22.81
C THR A 58 -9.08 7.16 -23.03
N ALA A 59 -8.75 6.42 -21.98
CA ALA A 59 -8.00 5.18 -22.05
C ALA A 59 -8.67 4.08 -21.22
N ARG A 60 -8.66 2.85 -21.73
CA ARG A 60 -9.16 1.70 -20.97
C ARG A 60 -8.25 1.38 -19.80
N PHE A 61 -8.85 0.85 -18.73
CA PHE A 61 -8.09 0.31 -17.60
C PHE A 61 -7.13 -0.78 -18.09
N PRO A 62 -5.90 -0.94 -17.57
CA PRO A 62 -4.95 -1.93 -18.09
C PRO A 62 -5.41 -3.39 -17.92
N ALA A 63 -5.22 -4.24 -18.93
CA ALA A 63 -5.83 -5.59 -19.03
C ALA A 63 -5.27 -6.62 -18.05
N ASN A 64 -3.99 -6.51 -17.72
CA ASN A 64 -3.22 -7.55 -17.03
C ASN A 64 -2.54 -6.98 -15.78
N LEU A 65 -3.08 -5.89 -15.24
CA LEU A 65 -2.54 -5.24 -14.06
C LEU A 65 -3.62 -5.09 -13.02
N CYS A 66 -3.22 -5.37 -11.78
CA CYS A 66 -4.04 -5.14 -10.60
C CYS A 66 -3.57 -3.86 -9.93
N TYR A 67 -4.51 -3.04 -9.51
CA TYR A 67 -4.22 -1.79 -8.82
C TYR A 67 -4.92 -1.71 -7.48
N VAL A 68 -4.32 -0.96 -6.56
CA VAL A 68 -4.91 -0.61 -5.27
C VAL A 68 -4.94 0.90 -5.16
N CYS A 69 -5.98 1.44 -4.53
CA CYS A 69 -6.18 2.87 -4.33
C CYS A 69 -6.26 3.16 -2.83
N GLU A 70 -5.48 4.12 -2.32
CA GLU A 70 -5.47 4.43 -0.89
C GLU A 70 -6.76 5.02 -0.34
N ALA A 71 -7.70 5.41 -1.21
CA ALA A 71 -9.01 5.92 -0.77
C ALA A 71 -10.12 4.87 -0.86
N ASN A 72 -9.82 3.63 -1.23
CA ASN A 72 -10.83 2.60 -1.42
C ASN A 72 -10.79 1.54 -0.31
N GLY A 73 -11.97 1.22 0.25
CA GLY A 73 -12.13 0.12 1.21
C GLY A 73 -11.19 0.22 2.41
N GLU A 74 -10.48 -0.86 2.71
CA GLU A 74 -9.55 -0.95 3.85
C GLU A 74 -8.14 -0.38 3.57
N TRP A 75 -7.82 -0.09 2.31
CA TRP A 75 -6.50 0.38 1.87
C TRP A 75 -5.96 1.63 2.57
N PRO A 76 -6.76 2.67 2.91
CA PRO A 76 -6.25 3.81 3.67
C PRO A 76 -5.62 3.38 5.00
N SER A 77 -6.30 2.49 5.74
CA SER A 77 -5.81 1.99 7.03
C SER A 77 -4.60 1.10 6.86
N LEU A 78 -4.62 0.17 5.89
CA LEU A 78 -3.50 -0.74 5.61
C LEU A 78 -2.21 0.02 5.26
N MET A 79 -2.31 1.02 4.39
CA MET A 79 -1.16 1.82 3.96
C MET A 79 -0.67 2.74 5.08
N GLN A 80 -1.57 3.28 5.90
CA GLN A 80 -1.20 4.04 7.09
C GLN A 80 -0.43 3.17 8.09
N GLN A 81 -0.94 1.97 8.41
CA GLN A 81 -0.27 1.03 9.31
C GLN A 81 1.13 0.64 8.80
N LEU A 82 1.27 0.35 7.51
CA LEU A 82 2.57 0.05 6.90
C LEU A 82 3.55 1.22 7.04
N ARG A 83 3.13 2.44 6.70
CA ARG A 83 3.98 3.64 6.82
C ARG A 83 4.40 3.91 8.26
N LEU A 84 3.47 3.77 9.21
CA LEU A 84 3.74 3.99 10.63
C LEU A 84 4.71 2.95 11.20
N ALA A 85 4.49 1.68 10.87
CA ALA A 85 5.35 0.59 11.34
C ALA A 85 6.79 0.76 10.82
N VAL A 86 6.95 1.17 9.56
CA VAL A 86 8.27 1.48 9.00
C VAL A 86 8.85 2.74 9.64
N CYS A 87 8.09 3.84 9.76
CA CYS A 87 8.54 5.09 10.37
C CYS A 87 9.16 4.85 11.75
N ARG A 88 8.48 4.07 12.60
CA ARG A 88 8.94 3.77 13.96
C ARG A 88 10.33 3.12 14.01
N LEU A 89 10.66 2.30 13.01
CA LEU A 89 11.93 1.59 12.94
C LEU A 89 13.04 2.40 12.27
N THR A 90 12.65 3.37 11.46
CA THR A 90 13.56 4.09 10.57
C THR A 90 13.85 5.51 11.00
N VAL A 91 13.30 6.00 12.12
CA VAL A 91 13.46 7.40 12.50
C VAL A 91 14.37 7.55 13.70
N ASP A 92 15.44 8.35 13.53
CA ASP A 92 16.41 8.64 14.57
C ASP A 92 15.87 9.69 15.58
N GLN A 93 14.84 10.48 15.20
CA GLN A 93 14.05 11.37 16.06
C GLN A 93 12.57 11.39 15.60
N PRO A 94 11.62 10.81 16.36
CA PRO A 94 10.25 10.65 15.89
C PRO A 94 9.61 12.00 15.57
N THR A 95 9.13 12.18 14.34
CA THR A 95 8.35 13.36 13.95
C THR A 95 7.01 13.35 14.69
N THR A 96 6.36 14.50 14.89
CA THR A 96 5.07 14.61 15.59
C THR A 96 4.02 13.62 15.03
N ALA A 97 4.02 13.40 13.71
CA ALA A 97 3.18 12.42 13.04
C ALA A 97 3.48 10.95 13.40
N CYS A 98 4.72 10.62 13.78
CA CYS A 98 5.11 9.31 14.28
C CYS A 98 4.99 9.19 15.81
N VAL A 99 4.95 10.30 16.56
CA VAL A 99 4.78 10.32 18.04
C VAL A 99 3.33 10.09 18.47
N ASP A 100 2.36 10.74 17.83
CA ASP A 100 0.94 10.67 18.25
C ASP A 100 0.32 9.28 18.12
N VAL A 101 0.94 8.38 17.34
CA VAL A 101 0.48 7.01 17.10
C VAL A 101 1.42 5.96 17.72
N ALA A 102 2.55 6.37 18.30
CA ALA A 102 3.58 5.49 18.84
C ALA A 102 3.17 4.70 20.10
N PHE A 103 2.09 5.10 20.78
CA PHE A 103 1.78 4.64 22.14
C PHE A 103 0.99 3.32 22.25
N SER A 104 0.59 2.65 21.16
CA SER A 104 -0.24 1.43 21.24
C SER A 104 0.45 0.08 20.98
N PHE A 105 1.69 0.07 20.48
CA PHE A 105 2.33 -1.18 20.05
C PHE A 105 3.55 -1.55 20.90
N ARG A 106 3.49 -2.70 21.59
CA ARG A 106 4.57 -3.18 22.50
C ARG A 106 5.85 -3.62 21.79
N ASP A 107 5.80 -4.02 20.52
CA ASP A 107 6.94 -4.51 19.74
C ASP A 107 6.90 -3.98 18.29
N PRO A 108 7.89 -3.20 17.85
CA PRO A 108 7.90 -2.60 16.52
C PRO A 108 8.26 -3.59 15.39
N GLU A 109 8.99 -4.69 15.68
CA GLU A 109 9.20 -5.78 14.70
C GLU A 109 7.86 -6.46 14.41
N GLN A 110 7.14 -6.80 15.48
CA GLN A 110 5.83 -7.42 15.39
C GLN A 110 4.84 -6.51 14.65
N SER A 111 4.83 -5.20 14.91
CA SER A 111 3.98 -4.26 14.17
C SER A 111 4.28 -4.22 12.67
N LEU A 112 5.56 -4.22 12.29
CA LEU A 112 5.94 -4.25 10.89
C LEU A 112 5.59 -5.60 10.26
N TRP A 113 5.75 -6.69 10.99
CA TRP A 113 5.33 -8.02 10.58
C TRP A 113 3.82 -8.09 10.32
N GLU A 114 3.00 -7.57 11.22
CA GLU A 114 1.54 -7.52 11.10
C GLU A 114 1.11 -6.62 9.93
N ALA A 115 1.67 -5.42 9.82
CA ALA A 115 1.33 -4.50 8.73
C ALA A 115 1.66 -5.10 7.35
N THR A 116 2.83 -5.75 7.22
CA THR A 116 3.19 -6.45 5.98
C THR A 116 2.27 -7.65 5.71
N SER A 117 1.88 -8.40 6.75
CA SER A 117 0.91 -9.50 6.65
C SER A 117 -0.45 -9.02 6.11
N ASN A 118 -0.95 -7.92 6.66
CA ASN A 118 -2.26 -7.40 6.32
C ASN A 118 -2.31 -6.94 4.86
N VAL A 119 -1.26 -6.25 4.38
CA VAL A 119 -1.15 -5.87 2.96
C VAL A 119 -1.04 -7.10 2.06
N MET A 120 -0.17 -8.07 2.37
CA MET A 120 -0.06 -9.30 1.58
C MET A 120 -1.38 -10.07 1.50
N ASN A 121 -2.08 -10.18 2.63
CA ASN A 121 -3.38 -10.84 2.70
C ASN A 121 -4.47 -10.07 1.96
N ALA A 122 -4.45 -8.75 1.96
CA ALA A 122 -5.40 -7.94 1.20
C ALA A 122 -5.19 -8.15 -0.31
N ILE A 123 -3.93 -8.08 -0.78
CA ILE A 123 -3.58 -8.37 -2.18
C ILE A 123 -3.94 -9.81 -2.56
N GLY A 124 -3.54 -10.79 -1.76
CA GLY A 124 -3.73 -12.22 -2.06
C GLY A 124 -5.19 -12.64 -2.11
N ASN A 125 -6.06 -12.00 -1.32
CA ASN A 125 -7.50 -12.24 -1.35
C ASN A 125 -8.26 -11.29 -2.30
N MET A 126 -7.55 -10.49 -3.11
CA MET A 126 -8.13 -9.51 -4.03
C MET A 126 -9.10 -8.52 -3.35
N ARG A 127 -8.87 -8.19 -2.07
CA ARG A 127 -9.72 -7.29 -1.30
C ARG A 127 -9.57 -5.86 -1.80
N ASP A 128 -10.66 -5.29 -2.31
CA ASP A 128 -10.70 -3.92 -2.83
C ASP A 128 -9.63 -3.63 -3.90
N VAL A 129 -9.21 -4.68 -4.62
CA VAL A 129 -8.23 -4.62 -5.72
C VAL A 129 -8.96 -4.36 -7.03
N PHE A 130 -8.51 -3.34 -7.75
CA PHE A 130 -9.05 -2.97 -9.05
C PHE A 130 -8.40 -3.78 -10.15
N VAL A 131 -9.23 -4.48 -10.93
CA VAL A 131 -8.86 -5.12 -12.19
C VAL A 131 -9.74 -4.56 -13.30
N ARG A 132 -9.36 -4.76 -14.57
CA ARG A 132 -10.12 -4.22 -15.69
C ARG A 132 -11.57 -4.65 -15.64
N GLU A 133 -11.81 -5.93 -15.38
CA GLU A 133 -13.13 -6.55 -15.42
C GLU A 133 -14.07 -5.92 -14.38
N THR A 134 -13.58 -5.68 -13.16
CA THR A 134 -14.38 -5.04 -12.09
C THR A 134 -14.61 -3.56 -12.38
N VAL A 135 -13.60 -2.85 -12.87
CA VAL A 135 -13.72 -1.43 -13.22
C VAL A 135 -14.68 -1.21 -14.40
N GLU A 136 -14.59 -2.02 -15.45
CA GLU A 136 -15.43 -1.87 -16.63
C GLU A 136 -16.88 -2.28 -16.35
N SER A 137 -17.12 -3.29 -15.49
CA SER A 137 -18.47 -3.71 -15.10
C SER A 137 -19.15 -2.78 -14.10
N GLU A 138 -18.39 -2.16 -13.18
CA GLU A 138 -18.98 -1.37 -12.08
C GLU A 138 -18.85 0.15 -12.26
N MET A 139 -17.78 0.64 -12.88
CA MET A 139 -17.41 2.05 -12.82
C MET A 139 -17.48 2.83 -14.14
N ILE A 140 -17.23 2.21 -15.30
CA ILE A 140 -17.00 2.98 -16.55
C ILE A 140 -18.09 2.76 -17.62
N TRP A 141 -18.88 1.67 -17.57
CA TRP A 141 -19.84 1.36 -18.65
C TRP A 141 -21.23 0.89 -18.18
N ARG A 142 -21.82 1.55 -17.18
CA ARG A 142 -23.29 1.64 -17.15
C ARG A 142 -23.75 2.57 -18.28
N LYS A 143 -23.64 2.11 -19.52
CA LYS A 143 -24.49 2.61 -20.62
C LYS A 143 -25.92 2.33 -20.21
N ASP A 144 -26.69 3.40 -20.03
CA ASP A 144 -28.10 3.49 -20.43
C ASP A 144 -28.86 2.17 -20.36
N LYS A 145 -29.21 1.75 -19.14
CA LYS A 145 -30.38 0.90 -18.93
C LYS A 145 -31.48 1.72 -18.25
N LYS A 146 -32.01 2.67 -19.01
CA LYS A 146 -33.41 3.09 -18.89
C LYS A 146 -33.94 3.27 -20.32
N GLY A 147 -34.49 2.17 -20.85
CA GLY A 147 -35.59 2.27 -21.80
C GLY A 147 -36.86 2.70 -21.07
#